data_AF-A0A821MEU9-F1
#
_entry.id   AF-A0A821MEU9-F1
#
_cell.length_a   1.000
_cell.length_b   1.000
_cell.length_c   1.000
_cell.angle_alpha   90.00
_cell.angle_beta   90.00
_cell.angle_gamma   90.00
#
_symmetry.space_group_name_H-M   'P 1'
#
loop_
_entity.id
_entity.type
_entity.pdbx_description
1 polymer ?
#
loop_
_entity_poly.entity_id
_entity_poly.type
_entity_poly.pdbx_seq_one_letter_code
_entity_poly.pdbx_strand_id
1 'polypeptide(L)'
;MHDDLGILGTVNGISVTASNRLNIIFVISKTVTILAIVIGGLVRIGQGYTENLKTGFDGTTSNPLSISLAFYSGLWAYGGWASLNSVTEELKNPKR
;
A
#
# COMPACT_ATOMS: atom_id res chain seq x y z
N MET A 1 15.73 -32.89 -14.64
CA MET A 1 14.87 -31.71 -14.88
C MET A 1 13.43 -31.91 -14.37
N HIS A 2 13.17 -32.88 -13.48
CA HIS A 2 11.89 -32.97 -12.75
C HIS A 2 12.10 -32.81 -11.23
N ASP A 3 13.34 -32.95 -10.76
CA ASP A 3 13.67 -32.96 -9.33
C ASP A 3 13.85 -31.54 -8.74
N ASP A 4 14.25 -30.56 -9.55
CA ASP A 4 14.46 -29.16 -9.12
C ASP A 4 13.15 -28.42 -8.80
N LEU A 5 12.05 -28.77 -9.49
CA LEU A 5 10.74 -28.16 -9.26
C LEU A 5 10.15 -28.58 -7.90
N GLY A 6 10.42 -29.82 -7.47
CA GLY A 6 9.94 -30.38 -6.20
C GLY A 6 10.65 -29.78 -4.98
N ILE A 7 11.94 -29.45 -5.10
CA ILE A 7 12.74 -28.82 -4.03
C ILE A 7 12.32 -27.35 -3.84
N LEU A 8 12.09 -26.63 -4.94
CA LEU A 8 11.57 -25.26 -4.89
C LEU A 8 10.17 -25.23 -4.26
N GLY A 9 9.28 -26.16 -4.63
CA GLY A 9 7.93 -26.25 -4.05
C GLY A 9 7.91 -26.60 -2.56
N THR A 10 8.79 -27.49 -2.09
CA THR A 10 8.85 -27.92 -0.69
C THR A 10 9.50 -26.87 0.22
N VAL A 11 10.55 -26.17 -0.23
CA VAL A 11 11.08 -24.95 0.41
C VAL A 11 9.99 -23.87 0.47
N ASN A 12 9.22 -23.73 -0.62
CA ASN A 12 8.10 -22.82 -0.76
C ASN A 12 6.80 -23.32 -0.08
N GLY A 13 6.87 -24.32 0.81
CA GLY A 13 5.76 -24.75 1.66
C GLY A 13 6.13 -24.69 3.15
N ILE A 14 7.34 -25.12 3.49
CA ILE A 14 7.83 -25.21 4.88
C ILE A 14 8.04 -23.83 5.51
N SER A 15 8.50 -22.84 4.74
CA SER A 15 8.74 -21.48 5.26
C SER A 15 7.53 -20.54 5.09
N VAL A 16 6.48 -20.94 4.36
CA VAL A 16 5.39 -20.01 4.02
C VAL A 16 4.59 -19.64 5.25
N THR A 17 4.36 -20.56 6.19
CA THR A 17 3.60 -20.25 7.39
C THR A 17 4.33 -19.25 8.29
N ALA A 18 5.65 -19.36 8.43
CA ALA A 18 6.45 -18.39 9.19
C ALA A 18 6.54 -17.04 8.45
N SER A 19 6.83 -17.07 7.15
CA SER A 19 6.91 -15.87 6.31
C SER A 19 5.57 -15.13 6.22
N ASN A 20 4.46 -15.85 6.12
CA ASN A 20 3.11 -15.29 6.09
C ASN A 20 2.76 -14.64 7.43
N ARG A 21 3.12 -15.26 8.57
CA ARG A 21 2.93 -14.65 9.90
C ARG A 21 3.70 -13.34 10.03
N LEU A 22 4.95 -13.30 9.58
CA LEU A 22 5.76 -12.08 9.59
C LEU A 22 5.20 -11.00 8.66
N ASN A 23 4.74 -11.39 7.47
CA ASN A 23 4.12 -10.47 6.52
C ASN A 23 2.84 -9.83 7.11
N ILE A 24 1.98 -10.63 7.75
CA ILE A 24 0.77 -10.15 8.43
C ILE A 24 1.12 -9.12 9.52
N ILE A 25 2.13 -9.41 10.35
CA ILE A 25 2.57 -8.48 11.39
C ILE A 25 3.06 -7.16 10.78
N PHE A 26 3.83 -7.23 9.69
CA PHE A 26 4.35 -6.04 9.00
C PHE A 26 3.24 -5.20 8.37
N VAL A 27 2.26 -5.85 7.73
CA VAL A 27 1.09 -5.18 7.14
C VAL A 27 0.26 -4.49 8.23
N ILE A 28 -0.03 -5.18 9.34
CA ILE A 28 -0.77 -4.59 10.47
C ILE A 28 0.00 -3.40 11.03
N SER A 29 1.30 -3.56 11.29
CA SER A 29 2.16 -2.50 11.83
C SER A 29 2.20 -1.26 10.93
N LYS A 30 2.40 -1.45 9.62
CA LYS A 30 2.39 -0.37 8.63
C LYS A 30 1.02 0.34 8.60
N THR A 31 -0.07 -0.42 8.64
CA THR A 31 -1.44 0.14 8.65
C THR A 31 -1.70 0.98 9.91
N VAL A 32 -1.34 0.48 11.10
CA VAL A 32 -1.47 1.24 12.36
C VAL A 32 -0.64 2.52 12.32
N THR A 33 0.58 2.45 11.77
CA THR A 33 1.45 3.62 11.61
C THR A 33 0.80 4.68 10.72
N ILE A 34 0.24 4.28 9.57
CA ILE A 34 -0.46 5.21 8.67
C ILE A 34 -1.66 5.85 9.39
N LEU A 35 -2.45 5.08 10.14
CA LEU A 35 -3.58 5.60 10.92
C LEU A 35 -3.13 6.61 11.98
N ALA A 36 -2.05 6.32 12.71
CA ALA A 36 -1.50 7.23 13.71
C ALA A 36 -1.03 8.55 13.09
N ILE A 37 -0.40 8.51 11.91
CA ILE A 37 0.02 9.72 11.18
C ILE A 37 -1.20 10.56 10.77
N VAL A 38 -2.26 9.93 10.26
CA VAL A 38 -3.50 10.62 9.87
C VAL A 38 -4.13 11.31 11.09
N ILE A 39 -4.29 10.60 12.21
CA ILE A 39 -4.88 11.16 13.43
C ILE A 39 -4.00 12.29 13.99
N GLY A 40 -2.68 12.08 14.08
CA GLY A 40 -1.74 13.10 14.54
C GLY A 40 -1.74 14.35 13.67
N GLY A 41 -1.86 14.18 12.35
CA GLY A 41 -2.05 15.28 11.40
C GLY A 41 -3.33 16.05 11.66
N LEU A 42 -4.47 15.38 11.80
CA LEU A 42 -5.76 16.01 12.09
C LEU A 42 -5.74 16.79 13.41
N VAL A 43 -5.14 16.22 14.48
CA VAL A 43 -5.00 16.89 15.77
C VAL A 43 -4.15 18.16 15.64
N ARG A 44 -3.02 18.11 14.93
CA ARG A 44 -2.17 19.30 14.70
C ARG A 44 -2.87 20.40 13.91
N ILE A 45 -3.69 20.02 12.93
CA ILE A 45 -4.48 20.99 12.15
C ILE A 45 -5.52 21.66 13.05
N GLY A 46 -6.22 20.89 13.89
CA GLY A 46 -7.20 21.42 14.85
C GLY A 46 -6.59 22.31 15.94
N GLN A 47 -5.33 22.08 16.31
CA GLN A 47 -4.55 22.92 17.23
C GLN A 47 -4.07 24.24 16.61
N GLY A 48 -4.34 24.49 15.33
CA GLY A 48 -4.01 25.76 14.66
C GLY A 48 -2.64 25.81 14.00
N TYR A 49 -1.87 24.71 13.98
CA TYR A 49 -0.57 24.60 13.30
C TYR A 49 -0.73 24.48 11.76
N THR A 50 -1.40 25.46 11.15
CA THR A 50 -1.72 25.51 9.71
C THR A 50 -0.66 26.23 8.88
N GLU A 51 0.42 26.71 9.49
CA GLU A 51 1.48 27.45 8.79
C GLU A 51 2.07 26.63 7.62
N ASN A 52 2.31 25.33 7.81
CA ASN A 52 2.79 24.43 6.76
C ASN A 52 1.76 24.15 5.64
N LEU A 53 0.47 24.29 5.93
CA LEU A 53 -0.59 24.15 4.92
C LEU A 53 -0.71 25.40 4.06
N LYS A 54 -0.42 26.59 4.63
CA LYS A 54 -0.48 27.87 3.90
C LYS A 54 0.62 28.00 2.84
N THR A 55 1.79 27.42 3.08
CA THR A 55 2.92 27.39 2.12
C THR A 55 2.93 26.15 1.22
N GLY A 56 1.91 25.28 1.30
CA GLY A 56 1.92 23.97 0.63
C GLY A 56 1.98 24.01 -0.91
N PHE A 57 1.66 25.15 -1.51
CA PHE A 57 1.73 25.39 -2.96
C PHE A 57 2.85 26.36 -3.36
N ASP A 58 3.61 26.89 -2.41
CA ASP A 58 4.63 27.88 -2.69
C ASP A 58 5.87 27.18 -3.29
N GLY A 59 6.22 27.53 -4.53
CA GLY A 59 7.29 26.87 -5.29
C GLY A 59 6.87 25.63 -6.09
N THR A 60 5.57 25.40 -6.32
CA THR A 60 5.14 24.31 -7.22
C THR A 60 5.53 24.58 -8.67
N THR A 61 6.15 23.59 -9.32
CA THR A 61 6.53 23.67 -10.73
C THR A 61 5.38 23.23 -11.62
N SER A 62 4.86 24.13 -12.46
CA SER A 62 3.81 23.84 -13.46
C SER A 62 4.31 23.09 -14.71
N ASN A 63 5.38 22.30 -14.57
CA ASN A 63 5.96 21.57 -15.69
C ASN A 63 5.15 20.29 -15.95
N PRO A 64 4.67 20.05 -17.17
CA PRO A 64 3.89 18.85 -17.52
C PRO A 64 4.61 17.53 -17.20
N LEU A 65 5.95 17.50 -17.21
CA LEU A 65 6.73 16.34 -16.77
C LEU A 65 6.56 16.06 -15.27
N SER A 66 6.63 17.08 -14.42
CA SER A 66 6.47 16.96 -12.97
C SER A 66 5.06 16.49 -12.60
N ILE A 67 4.05 16.97 -13.31
CA ILE A 67 2.66 16.55 -13.15
C ILE A 67 2.49 15.08 -13.54
N SER A 68 3.04 14.68 -14.70
CA SER A 68 2.98 13.28 -15.16
C SER A 68 3.66 12.32 -14.18
N LEU A 69 4.78 12.73 -13.58
CA LEU A 69 5.49 11.95 -12.58
C LEU A 69 4.70 11.84 -11.26
N ALA A 70 4.01 12.91 -10.84
CA ALA A 70 3.12 12.88 -9.68
C ALA A 70 1.95 11.89 -9.89
N PHE A 71 1.34 11.90 -11.08
CA PHE A 71 0.32 10.92 -11.45
C PHE A 71 0.84 9.49 -11.49
N TYR A 72 2.06 9.27 -12.04
CA TYR A 72 2.70 7.95 -12.03
C TYR A 72 2.92 7.43 -10.60
N SER A 73 3.43 8.27 -9.71
CA SER A 73 3.62 7.93 -8.30
C SER A 73 2.28 7.60 -7.61
N GLY A 74 1.23 8.38 -7.87
CA GLY A 74 -0.11 8.11 -7.37
C GLY A 74 -0.66 6.78 -7.88
N LEU A 75 -0.61 6.54 -9.19
CA LEU A 75 -1.11 5.31 -9.80
C LEU A 75 -0.34 4.08 -9.31
N TRP A 76 0.98 4.20 -9.13
CA TRP A 76 1.80 3.15 -8.55
C TRP A 76 1.41 2.83 -7.11
N ALA A 77 1.12 3.84 -6.29
CA ALA A 77 0.63 3.64 -4.92
C ALA A 77 -0.74 2.94 -4.88
N TYR A 78 -1.58 3.08 -5.92
CA TYR A 78 -2.86 2.40 -6.08
C TYR A 78 -2.80 1.10 -6.92
N GLY A 79 -1.60 0.65 -7.31
CA GLY A 79 -1.35 -0.43 -8.27
C GLY A 79 -1.74 -1.86 -7.86
N GLY A 80 -2.71 -2.04 -6.95
CA GLY A 80 -3.19 -3.36 -6.49
C GLY A 80 -4.66 -3.66 -6.82
N TRP A 81 -5.37 -2.71 -7.46
CA TRP A 81 -6.81 -2.82 -7.69
C TRP A 81 -7.19 -3.99 -8.62
N ALA A 82 -6.37 -4.29 -9.62
CA ALA A 82 -6.65 -5.38 -10.56
C ALA A 82 -6.63 -6.75 -9.85
N SER A 83 -5.66 -6.98 -8.96
CA SER A 83 -5.58 -8.20 -8.16
C SER A 83 -6.75 -8.33 -7.18
N LEU A 84 -7.23 -7.22 -6.60
CA LEU A 84 -8.42 -7.22 -5.74
C LEU A 84 -9.70 -7.55 -6.51
N ASN A 85 -9.85 -7.03 -7.73
CA ASN A 85 -10.99 -7.35 -8.58
C ASN A 85 -10.99 -8.82 -8.99
N SER A 86 -9.84 -9.40 -9.39
CA SER A 86 -9.76 -10.83 -9.72
C SER A 86 -10.09 -11.73 -8.53
N VAL A 87 -9.60 -11.40 -7.32
CA VAL A 87 -9.96 -12.15 -6.10
C VAL A 87 -11.45 -11.98 -5.75
N THR A 88 -12.03 -10.83 -6.03
CA THR A 88 -13.46 -10.57 -5.83
C THR A 88 -14.33 -11.30 -6.85
N GLU A 89 -13.87 -11.45 -8.10
CA GLU A 89 -14.51 -12.25 -9.15
C GLU A 89 -14.49 -13.76 -8.84
N GLU A 90 -13.48 -14.24 -8.11
CA GLU A 90 -13.35 -15.64 -7.68
C GLU A 90 -14.18 -15.99 -6.42
N LEU A 91 -14.79 -15.02 -5.74
CA LEU A 91 -15.66 -15.26 -4.60
C LEU A 91 -16.96 -15.97 -5.05
N LYS A 92 -16.96 -17.30 -4.89
CA LYS A 92 -18.00 -18.26 -5.32
C LYS A 92 -19.41 -18.05 -4.73
N ASN A 93 -19.65 -17.05 -3.89
CA ASN A 93 -20.99 -16.80 -3.34
C ASN A 93 -21.27 -15.31 -3.10
N PRO A 94 -21.67 -14.55 -4.14
CA PRO A 94 -22.34 -13.28 -3.91
C PRO A 94 -23.72 -13.59 -3.32
N LYS A 95 -23.86 -13.51 -1.99
CA LYS A 95 -25.20 -13.35 -1.41
C LYS A 95 -25.75 -12.04 -1.97
N ARG A 96 -26.85 -12.17 -2.70
CA ARG A 96 -27.67 -11.07 -3.18
C ARG A 96 -28.10 -10.16 -2.04
#